data_AF-A0A6P0PZ04-F1
#
_entry.id   AF-A0A6P0PZ04-F1
#
_cell.length_a   1.000
_cell.length_b   1.000
_cell.length_c   1.000
_cell.angle_alpha   90.00
_cell.angle_beta   90.00
_cell.angle_gamma   90.00
#
_symmetry.space_group_name_H-M   'P 1'
#
loop_
_entity.id
_entity.type
_entity.pdbx_description
1 polymer ?
#
loop_
_entity_poly.entity_id
_entity_poly.type
_entity_poly.pdbx_seq_one_letter_code
_entity_poly.pdbx_strand_id
1 'polypeptide(L)' 'METQDLKTLIKESIREVLREERLLLCHMLMPYVSDQDQQELDTSFGLPQDYETEEVTDLTDGIKNDY' A
#
# COMPACT_ATOMS: atom_id res chain seq x y z
N MET A 1 15.90 -31.65 7.14
CA MET A 1 15.34 -30.64 6.22
C MET A 1 16.30 -30.49 5.06
N GLU A 2 15.82 -30.55 3.83
CA GLU A 2 16.68 -30.28 2.69
C GLU A 2 17.05 -28.79 2.66
N THR A 3 18.21 -28.45 2.11
CA THR A 3 18.71 -27.07 2.06
C THR A 3 17.73 -26.12 1.33
N GLN A 4 16.94 -26.63 0.38
CA GLN A 4 15.93 -25.85 -0.33
C GLN A 4 14.71 -25.53 0.55
N ASP A 5 14.28 -26.47 1.40
CA ASP A 5 13.17 -26.26 2.32
C ASP A 5 13.50 -25.15 3.31
N LEU A 6 14.72 -25.18 3.87
CA LEU A 6 15.19 -24.14 4.79
C LEU A 6 15.27 -22.77 4.11
N LYS A 7 15.77 -22.71 2.87
CA LYS A 7 15.84 -21.46 2.10
C LYS A 7 14.45 -20.90 1.79
N THR A 8 13.49 -21.76 1.50
CA THR A 8 12.09 -21.36 1.25
C THR A 8 11.47 -20.79 2.51
N LEU A 9 11.60 -21.50 3.63
CA LEU A 9 11.12 -21.05 4.93
C LEU A 9 11.70 -19.68 5.30
N ILE A 10 13.01 -19.49 5.17
CA ILE A 10 13.67 -18.20 5.45
C ILE A 10 13.09 -17.08 4.57
N LYS A 11 12.89 -17.33 3.27
CA LYS A 11 12.33 -16.33 2.35
C LYS A 11 10.91 -15.95 2.73
N GLU A 12 10.09 -16.92 3.13
CA GLU A 12 8.71 -16.68 3.53
C GLU A 12 8.65 -15.88 4.83
N SER A 13 9.45 -16.24 5.83
CA SER A 13 9.51 -15.49 7.10
C SER A 13 9.97 -14.05 6.89
N ILE A 14 11.01 -13.81 6.06
CA ILE A 14 11.47 -12.45 5.76
C ILE A 14 10.41 -11.66 4.99
N ARG A 15 9.73 -12.29 4.02
CA ARG A 15 8.67 -11.63 3.24
C ARG A 15 7.52 -11.18 4.14
N GLU A 16 7.15 -11.99 5.12
CA GLU A 16 6.09 -11.67 6.07
C GLU A 16 6.47 -10.46 6.93
N VAL A 17 7.65 -10.49 7.55
CA VAL A 17 8.16 -9.36 8.34
C VAL A 17 8.24 -8.09 7.50
N LEU A 18 8.79 -8.14 6.29
CA LEU A 18 8.87 -6.97 5.42
C LEU A 18 7.50 -6.40 5.02
N ARG A 19 6.47 -7.25 4.90
CA ARG A 19 5.11 -6.78 4.63
C ARG A 19 4.54 -6.04 5.84
N GLU A 20 4.73 -6.56 7.04
CA GLU A 20 4.28 -5.92 8.28
C GLU A 20 5.00 -4.60 8.51
N GLU A 21 6.32 -4.59 8.46
CA GLU A 21 7.14 -3.39 8.65
C GLU A 21 6.82 -2.30 7.61
N ARG A 22 6.55 -2.69 6.36
CA ARG A 22 6.11 -1.74 5.33
C ARG A 22 4.75 -1.12 5.67
N LEU A 23 3.79 -1.91 6.15
CA LEU A 23 2.48 -1.39 6.55
C LEU A 23 2.60 -0.45 7.75
N LEU A 24 3.44 -0.79 8.73
CA LEU A 24 3.74 0.07 9.88
C LEU A 24 4.37 1.39 9.45
N LEU A 25 5.35 1.34 8.54
CA LEU A 25 5.96 2.54 7.98
C LEU A 25 4.94 3.40 7.24
N CYS A 26 4.11 2.80 6.37
CA CYS A 26 3.04 3.51 5.68
C CYS A 26 2.11 4.19 6.68
N HIS A 27 1.70 3.49 7.74
CA HIS A 27 0.87 4.06 8.80
C HIS A 27 1.55 5.22 9.52
N MET A 28 2.84 5.11 9.83
CA MET A 28 3.60 6.19 10.47
C MET A 28 3.76 7.42 9.58
N LEU A 29 3.84 7.23 8.26
CA LEU A 29 3.97 8.31 7.28
C LEU A 29 2.64 8.92 6.86
N MET A 30 1.51 8.26 7.13
CA MET A 30 0.19 8.81 6.83
C MET A 30 -0.06 10.06 7.69
N PRO A 31 -0.38 11.21 7.08
CA PRO A 31 -0.72 12.40 7.83
C PRO A 31 -2.03 12.17 8.61
N TYR A 32 -2.11 12.74 9.80
CA TYR A 32 -3.39 12.82 10.51
C TYR A 32 -4.31 13.79 9.76
N VAL A 33 -5.56 13.38 9.55
CA VAL A 33 -6.63 14.17 8.94
C VAL A 33 -7.78 14.17 9.93
N SER A 34 -8.23 15.34 10.38
CA SER A 34 -9.40 15.44 11.24
C SER A 34 -10.69 15.25 10.44
N ASP A 35 -11.80 14.98 11.11
CA ASP A 35 -13.11 14.87 10.44
C ASP A 35 -13.47 16.16 9.67
N GLN A 36 -13.08 17.33 10.19
CA GLN A 36 -13.27 18.60 9.50
C GLN A 36 -12.41 18.68 8.24
N ASP A 37 -11.12 18.34 8.33
CA ASP A 37 -10.21 18.36 7.17
C ASP A 37 -10.71 17.38 6.09
N GLN A 38 -11.19 16.20 6.49
CA GLN A 38 -11.75 15.23 5.57
C GLN A 38 -13.01 15.78 4.88
N GLN A 39 -13.90 16.45 5.62
CA GLN A 39 -15.10 17.07 5.05
C GLN A 39 -14.75 18.19 4.05
N GLU A 40 -13.71 18.99 4.33
CA GLU A 40 -13.21 20.01 3.41
C GLU A 40 -12.64 19.39 2.13
N LEU A 41 -11.90 18.28 2.25
CA LEU A 41 -11.39 17.52 1.11
C LEU A 41 -12.53 16.95 0.27
N ASP A 42 -13.50 16.27 0.88
CA ASP A 42 -14.65 15.68 0.19
C ASP A 42 -15.48 16.75 -0.52
N THR A 43 -15.62 17.93 0.08
CA THR A 43 -16.33 19.05 -0.56
C THR A 43 -15.55 19.62 -1.76
N SER A 44 -14.22 19.66 -1.66
CA SER A 44 -13.36 20.27 -2.68
C SER A 44 -13.07 19.34 -3.85
N PHE A 45 -12.97 18.04 -3.58
CA PHE A 45 -12.51 17.01 -4.52
C PHE A 45 -13.57 15.94 -4.79
N GLY A 46 -14.73 15.96 -4.14
CA GLY A 46 -15.72 14.89 -4.28
C GLY A 46 -15.27 13.58 -3.60
N LEU A 47 -16.11 12.57 -3.70
CA LEU A 47 -15.83 11.23 -3.21
C LEU A 47 -15.22 10.37 -4.32
N PRO A 48 -14.44 9.31 -3.98
CA PRO A 48 -13.89 8.40 -4.97
C PRO A 48 -14.94 7.78 -5.92
N GLN A 49 -16.19 7.63 -5.49
CA GLN A 49 -17.29 7.10 -6.31
C GLN A 49 -17.79 8.10 -7.37
N ASP A 50 -17.45 9.38 -7.24
CA ASP A 50 -17.86 10.43 -8.18
C ASP A 50 -17.01 10.41 -9.47
N TYR A 51 -15.90 9.65 -9.48
CA TYR A 51 -14.98 9.54 -10.62
C TYR A 51 -15.24 8.26 -11.42
N GLU A 52 -15.27 8.36 -12.75
CA GLU A 52 -15.40 7.20 -13.62
C GLU A 52 -14.15 6.30 -13.54
N THR A 53 -14.37 4.98 -13.52
CA THR A 53 -13.28 4.00 -13.34
C THR A 53 -12.27 4.04 -14.49
N GLU A 54 -12.65 4.57 -15.65
CA GLU A 54 -11.81 4.69 -16.85
C GLU A 54 -10.78 5.84 -16.75
N GLU A 55 -10.93 6.78 -15.82
CA GLU A 55 -9.96 7.86 -15.59
C GLU A 55 -8.82 7.47 -14.63
N VAL A 56 -8.89 6.29 -14.01
CA VAL A 56 -7.89 5.84 -13.03
C VAL A 56 -6.77 5.09 -13.76
N THR A 57 -5.66 5.79 -14.02
CA THR A 57 -4.43 5.17 -14.54
C THR A 57 -3.73 4.40 -13.42
N ASP A 58 -3.48 3.09 -13.61
CA ASP A 58 -2.67 2.29 -12.68
C ASP A 58 -1.21 2.75 -12.70
N LEU A 59 -0.86 3.66 -11.78
CA LEU A 59 0.52 4.13 -11.62
C LEU A 59 1.45 3.07 -11.02
N THR A 60 0.92 1.93 -10.55
CA THR A 60 1.73 0.83 -10.02
C THR A 60 2.38 -0.02 -11.11
N ASP A 61 1.99 0.16 -12.38
CA ASP A 61 2.67 -0.47 -13.52
C ASP A 61 4.16 -0.16 -13.56
N GLY A 62 4.58 1.05 -13.16
CA GLY A 62 5.99 1.43 -13.06
C GLY A 62 6.77 0.74 -11.94
N ILE A 63 6.07 0.14 -10.97
CA ILE A 63 6.66 -0.55 -9.81
C ILE A 63 6.83 -2.06 -10.10
N LYS A 64 6.19 -2.59 -11.16
CA LYS A 64 6.17 -4.03 -11.47
C LYS A 64 7.53 -4.60 -11.94
N ASN A 65 8.60 -3.81 -12.03
CA ASN A 65 9.87 -4.22 -12.65
C ASN A 65 11.12 -4.30 -11.76
N ASP A 66 11.03 -4.10 -10.43
CA ASP A 66 12.23 -4.08 -9.57
C ASP A 66 12.31 -5.18 -8.50
N TYR A 67 11.85 -6.42 -8.76
CA TYR A 67 12.16 -7.58 -7.92
C TYR A 67 12.24 -8.93 -8.66
#